data_AF-A0A7C5NPZ0-F1
#
_entry.id   AF-A0A7C5NPZ0-F1
#
_cell.length_a   1.000
_cell.length_b   1.000
_cell.length_c   1.000
_cell.angle_alpha   90.00
_cell.angle_beta   90.00
_cell.angle_gamma   90.00
#
_symmetry.space_group_name_H-M   'P 1'
#
loop_
_entity.id
_entity.type
_entity.pdbx_description
1 polymer ?
#
loop_
_entity_poly.entity_id
_entity_poly.type
_entity_poly.pdbx_seq_one_letter_code
_entity_poly.pdbx_strand_id
1 'polypeptide(L)'
;MASTQKSRPRWRWGKYRWLILLIIVGNVLAVRAYAPIMPHVQVPAEVVAGPFQVPVLGELALTNTLIALLIADVILLLIALRVRLATRSGELVLSGFPAAIEALVEAIYGLVESTAGKWARQI
;
A
#
# COMPACT_ATOMS: atom_id res chain seq x y z
N MET A 1 42.08 36.54 -21.45
CA MET A 1 41.29 35.69 -20.54
C MET A 1 40.61 34.61 -21.38
N ALA A 2 41.11 33.37 -21.34
CA ALA A 2 40.60 32.29 -22.18
C ALA A 2 39.48 31.54 -21.45
N SER A 3 38.30 31.47 -22.07
CA SER A 3 37.14 30.73 -21.57
C SER A 3 37.33 29.22 -21.79
N THR A 4 37.43 28.47 -20.69
CA THR A 4 37.43 27.01 -20.71
C THR A 4 36.02 26.50 -21.06
N GLN A 5 35.82 26.07 -22.31
CA GLN A 5 34.60 25.36 -22.72
C GLN A 5 34.56 23.95 -22.08
N LYS A 6 33.58 23.72 -21.21
CA LYS A 6 33.26 22.40 -20.66
C LYS A 6 32.45 21.59 -21.70
N SER A 7 33.06 20.58 -22.31
CA SER A 7 32.39 19.72 -23.29
C SER A 7 31.28 18.91 -22.63
N ARG A 8 30.08 18.91 -23.23
CA ARG A 8 28.95 18.10 -22.77
C ARG A 8 29.24 16.62 -23.04
N PRO A 9 28.99 15.70 -22.10
CA PRO A 9 29.24 14.27 -22.33
C PRO A 9 28.37 13.79 -23.50
N ARG A 10 29.01 13.26 -24.55
CA ARG A 10 28.35 12.71 -25.74
C ARG A 10 27.56 11.47 -25.34
N TRP A 11 26.23 11.53 -25.46
CA TRP A 11 25.33 10.42 -25.15
C TRP A 11 25.71 9.18 -25.96
N ARG A 12 26.24 8.15 -25.29
CA ARG A 12 26.72 6.92 -25.93
C ARG A 12 25.54 5.99 -26.18
N TRP A 13 24.84 6.23 -27.29
CA TRP A 13 23.88 5.26 -27.81
C TRP A 13 24.58 3.93 -28.11
N GLY A 14 23.95 2.81 -27.77
CA GLY A 14 24.16 1.58 -28.56
C GLY A 14 24.64 0.35 -27.83
N LYS A 15 25.60 0.44 -26.91
CA LYS A 15 26.33 -0.76 -26.48
C LYS A 15 25.44 -1.83 -25.84
N TYR A 16 24.47 -1.42 -25.03
CA TYR A 16 23.56 -2.34 -24.32
C TYR A 16 22.15 -2.36 -24.90
N ARG A 17 21.89 -1.70 -26.03
CA ARG A 17 20.52 -1.63 -26.60
C ARG A 17 19.98 -3.02 -26.91
N TRP A 18 20.80 -3.88 -27.51
CA TRP A 18 20.45 -5.27 -27.81
C TRP A 18 20.28 -6.12 -26.56
N LEU A 19 21.12 -5.89 -25.54
CA LEU A 19 20.98 -6.57 -24.24
C LEU A 19 19.66 -6.20 -23.55
N ILE A 20 19.30 -4.92 -23.55
CA ILE A 20 18.04 -4.42 -22.99
C ILE A 20 16.85 -5.02 -23.75
N LEU A 21 16.89 -5.04 -25.09
CA LEU A 21 15.84 -5.65 -25.89
C LEU A 21 15.70 -7.15 -25.61
N LEU A 22 16.82 -7.86 -25.47
CA LEU A 22 16.82 -9.28 -25.11
C LEU A 22 16.18 -9.51 -23.73
N ILE A 23 16.52 -8.69 -22.74
CA ILE A 23 15.91 -8.76 -21.40
C ILE A 23 14.41 -8.50 -21.46
N ILE A 24 13.96 -7.48 -22.22
CA ILE A 24 12.53 -7.16 -22.38
C ILE A 24 11.79 -8.33 -23.02
N VAL A 25 12.28 -8.83 -24.16
CA VAL A 25 11.65 -9.95 -24.88
C VAL A 25 11.67 -11.22 -24.04
N GLY A 26 12.79 -11.51 -23.39
CA GLY A 26 12.93 -12.66 -22.48
C GLY A 26 11.97 -12.59 -21.30
N ASN A 27 11.75 -11.41 -20.73
CA ASN A 27 10.78 -11.22 -19.65
C ASN A 27 9.33 -11.47 -20.12
N VAL A 28 8.95 -10.95 -21.29
CA VAL A 28 7.62 -11.19 -21.88
C VAL A 28 7.37 -12.68 -22.13
N LEU A 29 8.37 -13.41 -22.65
CA LEU A 29 8.28 -14.85 -22.85
C LEU A 29 8.21 -15.62 -21.52
N ALA A 30 9.02 -15.22 -20.53
CA ALA A 30 9.05 -15.85 -19.22
C ALA A 30 7.70 -15.72 -18.48
N VAL A 31 7.07 -14.53 -18.49
CA VAL A 31 5.76 -14.31 -17.84
C VAL A 31 4.65 -15.13 -18.52
N ARG A 32 4.74 -15.37 -19.83
CA ARG A 32 3.80 -16.22 -20.56
C ARG A 32 4.00 -17.71 -20.27
N ALA A 33 5.25 -18.14 -20.10
CA ALA A 33 5.58 -19.54 -19.84
C ALA A 33 5.37 -19.94 -18.37
N TYR A 34 5.62 -19.01 -17.44
CA TYR A 34 5.48 -19.21 -16.01
C TYR A 34 4.44 -18.23 -15.47
N ALA A 35 3.19 -18.68 -15.42
CA ALA A 35 2.14 -17.93 -14.75
C ALA A 35 2.57 -17.66 -13.30
N PRO A 36 2.37 -16.43 -12.77
CA PRO A 36 2.63 -16.14 -11.38
C PRO A 36 1.89 -17.15 -10.50
N ILE A 37 2.63 -17.89 -9.68
CA ILE A 37 2.03 -18.75 -8.66
C ILE A 37 1.39 -17.80 -7.66
N MET A 38 0.06 -17.75 -7.64
CA MET A 38 -0.65 -16.96 -6.64
C MET A 38 -0.28 -17.51 -5.27
N PRO A 39 0.38 -16.73 -4.40
CA PRO A 39 0.63 -17.17 -3.05
C PRO A 39 -0.72 -17.32 -2.35
N HIS A 40 -1.16 -18.56 -2.20
CA HIS A 40 -2.30 -18.93 -1.41
C HIS A 40 -1.79 -19.28 -0.02
N VAL A 41 -2.08 -18.43 0.96
CA VAL A 41 -1.91 -18.73 2.39
C VAL A 41 -3.32 -18.73 2.97
N GLN A 42 -4.03 -19.85 2.84
CA GLN A 42 -5.29 -20.07 3.57
C GLN A 42 -4.99 -20.90 4.80
N VAL A 43 -4.51 -20.25 5.85
CA VAL A 43 -4.57 -20.87 7.18
C VAL A 43 -6.04 -20.83 7.60
N PRO A 44 -6.70 -21.97 7.80
CA PRO A 44 -8.09 -21.98 8.26
C PRO A 44 -8.18 -21.31 9.63
N ALA A 45 -9.29 -20.62 9.87
CA ALA A 45 -9.55 -19.99 11.16
C ALA A 45 -9.66 -21.08 12.24
N GLU A 46 -8.73 -21.09 13.18
CA GLU A 46 -8.69 -22.09 14.24
C GLU A 46 -9.64 -21.67 15.36
N VAL A 47 -10.47 -22.62 15.83
CA VAL A 47 -11.40 -22.38 16.93
C VAL A 47 -10.61 -22.30 18.24
N VAL A 48 -10.65 -21.13 18.86
CA VAL A 48 -10.05 -20.87 20.18
C VAL A 48 -11.07 -21.15 21.28
N ALA A 49 -12.36 -20.89 21.04
CA ALA A 49 -13.45 -21.24 21.96
C ALA A 49 -14.79 -21.44 21.23
N GLY A 50 -15.63 -22.36 21.71
CA GLY A 50 -16.97 -22.63 21.15
C GLY A 50 -17.20 -24.09 20.78
N PRO A 51 -18.36 -24.42 20.17
CA PRO A 51 -19.36 -23.48 19.65
C PRO A 51 -20.23 -22.84 20.74
N PHE A 52 -20.61 -21.59 20.52
CA PHE A 52 -21.59 -20.86 21.32
C PHE A 52 -22.90 -20.75 20.52
N GLN A 53 -24.04 -21.01 21.15
CA GLN A 53 -25.33 -20.71 20.52
C GLN A 53 -25.72 -19.26 20.80
N VAL A 54 -25.75 -18.46 19.73
CA VAL A 54 -26.15 -17.06 19.79
C VAL A 54 -27.59 -16.96 19.29
N PRO A 55 -28.52 -16.38 20.06
CA PRO A 55 -29.87 -16.13 19.54
C PRO A 55 -29.76 -15.24 18.30
N VAL A 56 -30.45 -15.62 17.21
CA VAL A 56 -30.44 -15.02 15.86
C VAL A 56 -29.29 -15.46 14.93
N LEU A 57 -28.04 -15.57 15.40
CA LEU A 57 -26.89 -15.85 14.52
C LEU A 57 -26.52 -17.34 14.41
N GLY A 58 -27.13 -18.20 15.23
CA GLY A 58 -26.87 -19.64 15.20
C GLY A 58 -25.60 -20.02 15.96
N GLU A 59 -24.93 -21.10 15.53
CA GLU A 59 -23.70 -21.58 16.14
C GLU A 59 -22.50 -20.71 15.70
N LEU A 60 -21.86 -20.07 16.66
CA LEU A 60 -20.71 -19.20 16.43
C LEU A 60 -19.52 -19.70 17.24
N ALA A 61 -18.39 -19.90 16.57
CA ALA A 61 -17.12 -20.27 17.20
C ALA A 61 -16.20 -19.05 17.23
N LEU A 62 -15.59 -18.78 18.39
CA LEU A 62 -14.56 -17.76 18.52
C LEU A 62 -13.27 -18.32 17.92
N THR A 63 -12.82 -17.75 16.81
CA THR A 63 -11.60 -18.17 16.11
C THR A 63 -10.46 -17.20 16.32
N ASN A 64 -9.23 -17.66 16.08
CA ASN A 64 -8.04 -16.80 16.11
C ASN A 64 -8.17 -15.61 15.15
N THR A 65 -8.83 -15.80 14.00
CA THR A 65 -9.05 -14.76 12.99
C THR A 65 -10.07 -13.73 13.49
N LEU A 66 -11.13 -14.15 14.19
CA LEU A 66 -12.08 -13.22 14.81
C LEU A 66 -11.42 -12.37 15.89
N ILE A 67 -10.56 -12.98 16.72
CA ILE A 67 -9.80 -12.25 17.74
C ILE A 67 -8.82 -11.27 17.08
N ALA A 68 -8.08 -11.71 16.06
CA ALA A 68 -7.13 -10.87 15.33
C ALA A 68 -7.82 -9.67 14.66
N LEU A 69 -8.98 -9.89 14.04
CA LEU A 69 -9.81 -8.82 13.46
C LEU A 69 -10.24 -7.82 14.52
N LEU A 70 -10.76 -8.29 15.67
CA LEU A 70 -11.18 -7.40 16.75
C LEU A 70 -10.02 -6.53 17.26
N ILE A 71 -8.83 -7.11 17.42
CA ILE A 71 -7.63 -6.37 17.83
C ILE A 71 -7.25 -5.32 16.77
N ALA A 72 -7.27 -5.70 15.48
CA ALA A 72 -6.98 -4.77 14.39
C ALA A 72 -7.97 -3.59 14.37
N ASP A 73 -9.27 -3.86 14.55
CA ASP A 73 -10.30 -2.82 14.61
C ASP A 73 -10.10 -1.87 15.79
N VAL A 74 -9.75 -2.40 16.98
CA VAL A 74 -9.44 -1.56 18.15
C VAL A 74 -8.24 -0.65 17.86
N ILE A 75 -7.16 -1.18 17.28
CA ILE A 75 -5.99 -0.37 16.92
C ILE A 75 -6.36 0.71 15.90
N LEU A 76 -7.14 0.35 14.87
CA LEU A 76 -7.60 1.29 13.84
C LEU A 76 -8.43 2.42 14.45
N LEU A 77 -9.37 2.10 15.34
CA LEU A 77 -10.19 3.08 16.04
C LEU A 77 -9.34 4.00 16.93
N LEU A 78 -8.34 3.47 17.62
CA LEU A 78 -7.42 4.29 18.42
C LEU A 78 -6.61 5.27 17.56
N ILE A 79 -6.12 4.84 16.41
CA ILE A 79 -5.44 5.72 15.44
C ILE A 79 -6.39 6.82 14.97
N ALA A 80 -7.61 6.45 14.55
CA ALA A 80 -8.62 7.40 14.09
C ALA A 80 -8.98 8.44 15.17
N LEU A 81 -9.13 8.00 16.43
CA LEU A 81 -9.39 8.89 17.56
C LEU A 81 -8.23 9.85 17.81
N ARG A 82 -6.98 9.37 17.75
CA ARG A 82 -5.79 10.22 17.92
C ARG A 82 -5.69 11.29 16.85
N VAL A 83 -5.90 10.91 15.59
CA VAL A 83 -5.91 11.86 14.46
C VAL A 83 -7.04 12.86 14.63
N ARG A 84 -8.27 12.41 14.97
CA ARG A 84 -9.42 13.28 15.19
C ARG A 84 -9.18 14.31 16.31
N LEU A 85 -8.54 13.90 17.40
CA LEU A 85 -8.19 14.81 18.49
C LEU A 85 -7.16 15.84 18.03
N ALA A 86 -6.15 15.42 17.27
CA ALA A 86 -5.13 16.31 16.74
C ALA A 86 -5.71 17.31 15.72
N THR A 87 -6.59 16.90 14.81
CA THR A 87 -7.23 17.81 13.85
C THR A 87 -8.17 18.83 14.50
N ARG A 88 -8.62 18.56 15.74
CA ARG A 88 -9.50 19.46 16.48
C ARG A 88 -8.75 20.55 17.25
N SER A 89 -7.43 20.45 17.40
CA SER A 89 -6.64 21.48 18.10
C SER A 89 -6.57 22.80 17.33
N GLY A 90 -6.91 22.80 16.04
CA GLY A 90 -6.86 23.99 15.18
C GLY A 90 -5.46 24.34 14.68
N GLU A 91 -4.47 23.47 14.91
CA GLU A 91 -3.13 23.63 14.33
C GLU A 91 -3.16 23.43 12.82
N LEU A 92 -2.56 24.38 12.08
CA LEU A 92 -2.46 24.32 10.61
C LEU A 92 -1.51 23.24 10.11
N VAL A 93 -0.55 22.84 10.94
CA VAL A 93 0.44 21.81 10.63
C VAL A 93 0.49 20.87 11.82
N LEU A 94 0.07 19.63 11.59
CA LEU A 94 0.15 18.59 12.60
C LEU A 94 1.62 18.24 12.86
N SER A 95 1.94 17.82 14.08
CA SER A 95 3.28 17.35 14.44
C SER A 95 3.27 15.90 14.92
N GLY A 96 4.38 15.18 14.75
CA GLY A 96 4.54 13.81 15.22
C GLY A 96 3.70 12.78 14.45
N PHE A 97 3.04 11.87 15.19
CA PHE A 97 2.29 10.74 14.61
C PHE A 97 1.13 11.18 13.70
N PRO A 98 0.27 12.15 14.08
CA PRO A 98 -0.76 12.68 13.17
C PRO A 98 -0.20 13.27 11.87
N ALA A 99 0.98 13.90 11.91
CA ALA A 99 1.65 14.43 10.72
C ALA A 99 2.10 13.33 9.76
N ALA A 100 2.56 12.19 10.28
CA ALA A 100 2.91 11.03 9.47
C ALA A 100 1.67 10.43 8.78
N ILE A 101 0.53 10.40 9.47
CA ILE A 101 -0.75 9.96 8.89
C ILE A 101 -1.24 10.95 7.83
N GLU A 102 -1.16 12.26 8.09
CA GLU A 102 -1.47 13.30 7.10
C GLU A 102 -0.64 13.12 5.83
N ALA A 103 0.68 12.98 5.96
CA ALA A 103 1.57 12.76 4.83
C ALA A 103 1.25 11.45 4.07
N LEU A 104 0.87 10.38 4.77
CA LEU A 104 0.46 9.12 4.15
C LEU A 104 -0.84 9.29 3.35
N VAL A 105 -1.84 9.96 3.92
CA VAL A 105 -3.11 10.22 3.25
C VAL A 105 -2.90 11.11 2.02
N GLU A 106 -2.07 12.15 2.14
CA GLU A 106 -1.70 13.02 1.02
C GLU A 106 -1.00 12.22 -0.10
N ALA A 107 -0.09 11.31 0.25
CA ALA A 107 0.58 10.45 -0.73
C ALA A 107 -0.43 9.53 -1.45
N ILE A 108 -1.38 8.93 -0.72
CA ILE A 108 -2.43 8.10 -1.31
C ILE A 108 -3.34 8.95 -2.19
N TYR A 109 -3.75 10.13 -1.73
CA TYR A 109 -4.56 11.04 -2.52
C TYR A 109 -3.86 11.44 -3.82
N GLY A 110 -2.57 11.78 -3.77
CA GLY A 110 -1.78 12.08 -4.97
C GLY A 110 -1.70 10.91 -5.95
N LEU A 111 -1.60 9.67 -5.45
CA LEU A 111 -1.66 8.46 -6.29
C LEU A 111 -3.03 8.31 -6.97
N VAL A 112 -4.11 8.48 -6.21
CA VAL A 112 -5.48 8.41 -6.74
C VAL A 112 -5.73 9.54 -7.73
N GLU A 113 -5.30 10.78 -7.43
CA GLU A 113 -5.43 11.94 -8.31
C GLU A 113 -4.67 11.74 -9.62
N SER A 114 -3.47 11.15 -9.59
CA SER A 114 -2.73 10.82 -10.80
C SER A 114 -3.44 9.80 -11.71
N THR A 115 -4.32 8.97 -11.15
CA THR A 115 -5.01 7.88 -11.87
C THR A 115 -6.45 8.26 -12.26
N ALA A 116 -7.21 8.83 -11.34
CA ALA A 116 -8.64 9.14 -11.45
C ALA A 116 -8.94 10.63 -11.68
N GLY A 117 -7.94 11.51 -11.56
CA GLY A 117 -8.08 12.95 -11.77
C GLY A 117 -9.12 13.57 -10.84
N LYS A 118 -10.07 14.32 -11.43
CA LYS A 118 -11.14 15.05 -10.72
C LYS A 118 -12.01 14.18 -9.79
N TRP A 119 -11.99 12.87 -9.97
CA TRP A 119 -12.79 11.93 -9.16
C TRP A 119 -12.06 11.44 -7.91
N ALA A 120 -10.81 11.82 -7.70
CA ALA A 120 -9.98 11.31 -6.60
C ALA A 120 -10.55 11.57 -5.21
N ARG A 121 -11.34 12.63 -5.02
CA ARG A 121 -12.00 12.90 -3.74
C ARG A 121 -13.18 11.97 -3.44
N GLN A 122 -13.75 11.33 -4.46
CA GLN A 122 -14.92 10.44 -4.30
C GLN A 122 -14.53 8.97 -4.07
N ILE A 123 -13.26 8.64 -4.33
CA ILE A 123 -12.67 7.30 -4.22
C ILE A 123 -11.87 7.24 -2.92
#